data_AF-A0AAU3J8R6-F1
#
_entry.id   AF-A0AAU3J8R6-F1
#
_cell.length_a   1.000
_cell.length_b   1.000
_cell.length_c   1.000
_cell.angle_alpha   90.00
_cell.angle_beta   90.00
_cell.angle_gamma   90.00
#
_symmetry.space_group_name_H-M   'P 1'
#
loop_
_entity.id
_entity.type
_entity.pdbx_description
1 polymer ?
#
loop_
_entity_poly.entity_id
_entity_poly.type
_entity_poly.pdbx_seq_one_letter_code
_entity_poly.pdbx_strand_id
1 'polypeptide(L)'
;MTSATFTRPSRTVSRRQVRIAAAAAGLAGALVLTACSGGGSTDDSSSSPSSSAAPTATADTGGATGGATSASDDLQGSWLATTGGKAVALVITDKKAGLFSTGGTVCSGTAGKEAGMEMIRLTCTDGSKDRATGMVDSVSKGSLQITWSGSVGKETYTKSKGGGLPTGLPTASLGQ
;
A
#
# COMPACT_ATOMS: atom_id res chain seq x y z
N MET A 1 20.11 -51.11 30.50
CA MET A 1 20.23 -52.14 29.44
C MET A 1 19.10 -51.82 28.47
N THR A 2 19.34 -51.46 27.20
CA THR A 2 20.37 -51.94 26.27
C THR A 2 20.91 -50.81 25.39
N SER A 3 22.18 -50.90 24.96
CA SER A 3 22.87 -49.90 24.14
C SER A 3 23.10 -50.41 22.72
N ALA A 4 23.03 -49.54 21.69
CA ALA A 4 23.84 -49.57 20.46
C ALA A 4 23.42 -48.44 19.49
N THR A 5 24.17 -48.02 18.44
CA THR A 5 25.60 -47.69 18.28
C THR A 5 25.68 -46.76 17.04
N PHE A 6 26.64 -45.83 16.99
CA PHE A 6 26.85 -44.87 15.88
C PHE A 6 27.18 -45.54 14.52
N THR A 7 26.83 -44.89 13.40
CA THR A 7 27.70 -44.74 12.21
C THR A 7 27.34 -43.49 11.38
N ARG A 8 28.35 -42.66 11.09
CA ARG A 8 28.44 -41.63 10.02
C ARG A 8 29.49 -42.17 9.00
N PRO A 9 29.69 -41.66 7.75
CA PRO A 9 29.29 -40.36 7.18
C PRO A 9 28.72 -40.46 5.74
N SER A 10 28.51 -39.37 4.97
CA SER A 10 29.53 -38.83 4.04
C SER A 10 29.08 -37.51 3.39
N ARG A 11 30.04 -36.66 2.98
CA ARG A 11 29.78 -35.39 2.26
C ARG A 11 29.49 -35.63 0.78
N THR A 12 28.62 -34.83 0.20
CA THR A 12 28.77 -34.33 -1.18
C THR A 12 28.62 -32.81 -1.21
N VAL A 13 29.68 -32.13 -1.64
CA VAL A 13 29.68 -30.69 -1.92
C VAL A 13 29.37 -30.52 -3.40
N SER A 14 28.24 -29.92 -3.75
CA SER A 14 27.96 -29.52 -5.13
C SER A 14 28.03 -28.01 -5.26
N ARG A 15 29.11 -27.51 -5.86
CA ARG A 15 29.26 -26.10 -6.21
C ARG A 15 28.50 -25.86 -7.52
N ARG A 16 27.56 -24.92 -7.53
CA ARG A 16 27.21 -24.21 -8.77
C ARG A 16 27.46 -22.72 -8.58
N GLN A 17 28.60 -22.28 -9.11
CA GLN A 17 28.87 -20.87 -9.32
C GLN A 17 27.94 -20.39 -10.44
N VAL A 18 27.06 -19.43 -10.14
CA VAL A 18 26.35 -18.67 -11.18
C VAL A 18 27.10 -17.35 -11.31
N ARG A 19 27.40 -16.98 -12.56
CA ARG A 19 28.40 -15.97 -12.90
C ARG A 19 27.88 -14.56 -12.60
N ILE A 20 28.70 -13.75 -11.93
CA ILE A 20 28.51 -12.31 -11.86
C ILE A 20 28.79 -11.75 -13.25
N ALA A 21 27.77 -11.22 -13.91
CA ALA A 21 27.91 -10.44 -15.13
C ALA A 21 27.79 -8.96 -14.77
N ALA A 22 28.92 -8.27 -14.61
CA ALA A 22 28.95 -6.83 -14.46
C ALA A 22 28.79 -6.18 -15.84
N ALA A 23 27.75 -5.37 -16.02
CA ALA A 23 27.56 -4.51 -17.18
C ALA A 23 27.41 -3.07 -16.69
N ALA A 24 28.55 -2.39 -16.49
CA ALA A 24 28.56 -0.95 -16.25
C ALA A 24 28.51 -0.23 -17.60
N ALA A 25 27.41 0.44 -17.89
CA ALA A 25 27.26 1.33 -19.03
C ALA A 25 26.82 2.71 -18.50
N GLY A 26 27.79 3.58 -18.25
CA GLY A 26 27.54 4.98 -17.91
C GLY A 26 27.35 5.81 -19.18
N LEU A 27 26.27 6.61 -19.22
CA LEU A 27 26.10 7.67 -20.20
C LEU A 27 25.65 8.93 -19.48
N ALA A 28 26.48 9.97 -19.54
CA ALA A 28 26.17 11.28 -19.01
C ALA A 28 25.23 12.02 -19.98
N GLY A 29 24.00 12.32 -19.54
CA GLY A 29 23.07 13.16 -20.29
C GLY A 29 23.18 14.62 -19.86
N ALA A 30 23.69 15.49 -20.73
CA ALA A 30 23.71 16.92 -20.48
C ALA A 30 22.29 17.51 -20.56
N LEU A 31 21.92 18.34 -19.58
CA LEU A 31 20.68 19.12 -19.66
C LEU A 31 20.87 20.26 -20.66
N VAL A 32 20.11 20.25 -21.75
CA VAL A 32 19.98 21.41 -22.65
C VAL A 32 18.61 22.03 -22.43
N LEU A 33 18.58 23.21 -21.80
CA LEU A 33 17.37 24.03 -21.72
C LEU A 33 17.23 24.85 -23.01
N THR A 34 16.38 24.40 -23.94
CA THR A 34 15.92 25.25 -25.05
C THR A 34 14.55 25.84 -24.75
N ALA A 35 14.54 27.06 -24.21
CA ALA A 35 13.37 27.93 -24.17
C ALA A 35 13.43 28.93 -25.35
N CYS A 36 12.47 28.85 -26.27
CA CYS A 36 12.12 29.87 -27.29
C CYS A 36 10.78 29.41 -27.91
N SER A 37 9.62 30.07 -27.82
CA SER A 37 9.24 31.50 -27.87
C SER A 37 9.22 32.11 -29.28
N GLY A 38 8.02 32.21 -29.88
CA GLY A 38 7.70 32.96 -31.10
C GLY A 38 8.16 32.30 -32.42
N GLY A 39 7.39 32.32 -33.51
CA GLY A 39 6.01 32.80 -33.72
C GLY A 39 5.75 33.02 -35.22
N GLY A 40 4.66 32.46 -35.76
CA GLY A 40 4.28 32.61 -37.17
C GLY A 40 3.15 31.69 -37.61
N SER A 41 1.98 32.24 -37.89
CA SER A 41 0.81 31.58 -38.48
C SER A 41 1.01 31.35 -39.99
N THR A 42 0.25 30.53 -40.73
CA THR A 42 -1.01 29.78 -40.51
C THR A 42 -0.89 28.42 -41.30
N ASP A 43 -1.85 27.51 -41.50
CA ASP A 43 -3.31 27.47 -41.30
C ASP A 43 -3.87 26.04 -41.14
N ASP A 44 -5.20 25.92 -41.00
CA ASP A 44 -6.07 24.75 -41.26
C ASP A 44 -5.59 23.32 -40.92
N SER A 45 -5.92 22.85 -39.70
CA SER A 45 -6.92 21.77 -39.52
C SER A 45 -7.08 21.34 -38.05
N SER A 46 -8.33 21.21 -37.62
CA SER A 46 -8.78 20.96 -36.24
C SER A 46 -8.22 19.70 -35.54
N SER A 47 -7.65 19.85 -34.34
CA SER A 47 -7.91 19.02 -33.13
C SER A 47 -7.09 19.48 -31.91
N SER A 48 -7.77 19.85 -30.82
CA SER A 48 -7.15 20.22 -29.53
C SER A 48 -7.11 19.02 -28.55
N PRO A 49 -6.53 19.17 -27.34
CA PRO A 49 -5.10 19.11 -27.05
C PRO A 49 -4.72 17.80 -26.33
N SER A 50 -3.52 17.25 -26.59
CA SER A 50 -3.03 16.09 -25.84
C SER A 50 -2.23 16.54 -24.61
N SER A 51 -2.80 16.33 -23.42
CA SER A 51 -2.17 16.66 -22.13
C SER A 51 -0.89 15.85 -21.89
N SER A 52 0.19 16.50 -21.42
CA SER A 52 1.39 15.80 -20.98
C SER A 52 1.09 14.85 -19.81
N ALA A 53 1.32 13.56 -20.01
CA ALA A 53 1.22 12.56 -18.96
C ALA A 53 2.41 12.64 -18.00
N ALA A 54 2.14 12.71 -16.69
CA ALA A 54 3.14 12.52 -15.64
C ALA A 54 3.57 11.03 -15.57
N PRO A 55 4.80 10.71 -15.13
CA PRO A 55 5.29 9.34 -15.13
C PRO A 55 4.55 8.46 -14.11
N THR A 56 3.98 7.35 -14.59
CA THR A 56 3.40 6.31 -13.75
C THR A 56 4.48 5.54 -12.99
N ALA A 57 4.53 5.72 -11.67
CA ALA A 57 5.29 4.86 -10.77
C ALA A 57 4.55 3.52 -10.58
N THR A 58 4.78 2.57 -11.47
CA THR A 58 4.24 1.21 -11.35
C THR A 58 4.99 0.42 -10.28
N ALA A 59 4.49 0.46 -9.06
CA ALA A 59 4.79 -0.57 -8.06
C ALA A 59 3.98 -1.83 -8.38
N ASP A 60 4.58 -2.72 -9.17
CA ASP A 60 4.11 -4.09 -9.38
C ASP A 60 4.35 -4.92 -8.11
N THR A 61 3.28 -5.22 -7.38
CA THR A 61 3.29 -6.22 -6.30
C THR A 61 2.47 -7.41 -6.75
N GLY A 62 3.08 -8.61 -6.73
CA GLY A 62 2.57 -9.82 -7.35
C GLY A 62 1.13 -10.22 -6.98
N GLY A 63 0.43 -10.79 -7.95
CA GLY A 63 -1.02 -10.94 -7.90
C GLY A 63 -1.57 -11.98 -6.93
N ALA A 64 -2.82 -11.75 -6.52
CA ALA A 64 -3.73 -12.79 -6.07
C ALA A 64 -4.81 -12.98 -7.14
N THR A 65 -4.92 -14.18 -7.71
CA THR A 65 -5.96 -14.53 -8.69
C THR A 65 -7.30 -14.72 -7.98
N GLY A 66 -7.92 -13.61 -7.63
CA GLY A 66 -9.25 -13.50 -7.03
C GLY A 66 -9.70 -12.06 -7.25
N GLY A 67 -10.43 -11.82 -8.34
CA GLY A 67 -10.61 -10.49 -8.90
C GLY A 67 -11.50 -9.57 -8.05
N ALA A 68 -10.92 -8.91 -7.05
CA ALA A 68 -11.58 -7.83 -6.34
C ALA A 68 -11.93 -6.70 -7.34
N THR A 69 -13.22 -6.36 -7.42
CA THR A 69 -13.66 -5.15 -8.11
C THR A 69 -13.38 -3.93 -7.22
N SER A 70 -13.45 -2.73 -7.78
CA SER A 70 -13.15 -1.49 -7.04
C SER A 70 -13.98 -1.36 -5.77
N ALA A 71 -13.42 -0.70 -4.77
CA ALA A 71 -14.16 -0.25 -3.60
C ALA A 71 -15.35 0.62 -4.03
N SER A 72 -16.44 0.56 -3.25
CA SER A 72 -17.57 1.49 -3.37
C SER A 72 -17.15 2.92 -3.07
N ASP A 73 -17.83 3.88 -3.72
CA ASP A 73 -17.54 5.32 -3.58
C ASP A 73 -17.64 5.81 -2.13
N ASP A 74 -18.52 5.21 -1.32
CA ASP A 74 -18.65 5.53 0.10
C ASP A 74 -17.38 5.19 0.89
N LEU A 75 -16.67 4.10 0.53
CA LEU A 75 -15.44 3.62 1.16
C LEU A 75 -14.20 4.46 0.78
N GLN A 76 -14.23 5.16 -0.35
CA GLN A 76 -13.12 5.98 -0.84
C GLN A 76 -12.75 7.10 0.15
N GLY A 77 -11.46 7.36 0.31
CA GLY A 77 -10.93 8.49 1.10
C GLY A 77 -10.09 8.09 2.31
N SER A 78 -9.89 9.03 3.22
CA SER A 78 -9.08 8.86 4.44
C SER A 78 -9.95 8.67 5.68
N TRP A 79 -9.58 7.71 6.50
CA TRP A 79 -10.32 7.19 7.66
C TRP A 79 -9.41 7.12 8.88
N LEU A 80 -9.93 7.50 10.03
CA LEU A 80 -9.14 7.72 11.25
C LEU A 80 -9.78 7.04 12.46
N ALA A 81 -9.00 6.29 13.22
CA ALA A 81 -9.43 5.63 14.45
C ALA A 81 -8.36 5.76 15.56
N THR A 82 -8.75 5.44 16.79
CA THR A 82 -7.82 5.27 17.92
C THR A 82 -8.10 3.93 18.58
N THR A 83 -7.13 3.01 18.52
CA THR A 83 -7.26 1.64 19.03
C THR A 83 -6.06 1.30 19.90
N GLY A 84 -6.30 0.79 21.12
CA GLY A 84 -5.23 0.47 22.07
C GLY A 84 -4.34 1.68 22.41
N GLY A 85 -4.91 2.89 22.43
CA GLY A 85 -4.18 4.15 22.64
C GLY A 85 -3.34 4.62 21.45
N LYS A 86 -3.34 3.90 20.33
CA LYS A 86 -2.62 4.27 19.10
C LYS A 86 -3.58 4.86 18.08
N ALA A 87 -3.17 5.97 17.47
CA ALA A 87 -3.80 6.45 16.25
C ALA A 87 -3.65 5.42 15.12
N VAL A 88 -4.68 5.28 14.30
CA VAL A 88 -4.69 4.50 13.06
C VAL A 88 -5.26 5.37 11.95
N ALA A 89 -4.57 5.44 10.82
CA ALA A 89 -5.02 6.09 9.60
C ALA A 89 -5.12 5.05 8.48
N LEU A 90 -6.27 4.95 7.84
CA LEU A 90 -6.56 4.08 6.71
C LEU A 90 -6.94 4.95 5.50
N VAL A 91 -6.25 4.78 4.37
CA VAL A 91 -6.52 5.50 3.13
C VAL A 91 -6.91 4.49 2.06
N ILE A 92 -8.05 4.73 1.41
CA ILE A 92 -8.59 3.87 0.35
C ILE A 92 -8.76 4.71 -0.91
N THR A 93 -8.25 4.20 -2.03
CA THR A 93 -8.33 4.83 -3.35
C THR A 93 -8.42 3.76 -4.43
N ASP A 94 -9.60 3.68 -5.03
CA ASP A 94 -10.05 2.78 -6.10
C ASP A 94 -10.01 1.30 -5.71
N LYS A 95 -8.85 0.68 -5.86
CA LYS A 95 -8.59 -0.69 -5.44
C LYS A 95 -7.50 -0.79 -4.39
N LYS A 96 -6.80 0.31 -4.08
CA LYS A 96 -5.65 0.33 -3.18
C LYS A 96 -6.07 0.76 -1.79
N ALA A 97 -5.43 0.14 -0.79
CA ALA A 97 -5.57 0.48 0.61
C ALA A 97 -4.19 0.60 1.26
N GLY A 98 -4.01 1.62 2.11
CA GLY A 98 -2.83 1.82 2.93
C GLY A 98 -3.23 2.13 4.36
N LEU A 99 -2.59 1.52 5.35
CA LEU A 99 -2.86 1.71 6.76
C LEU A 99 -1.58 2.04 7.52
N PHE A 100 -1.67 3.02 8.41
CA PHE A 100 -0.57 3.48 9.26
C PHE A 100 -1.03 3.49 10.70
N SER A 101 -0.20 3.02 11.63
CA SER A 101 -0.41 3.22 13.06
C SER A 101 0.79 3.92 13.70
N THR A 102 0.52 4.76 14.69
CA THR A 102 1.54 5.49 15.49
C THR A 102 2.47 4.58 16.30
N GLY A 103 2.30 3.25 16.23
CA GLY A 103 3.28 2.26 16.70
C GLY A 103 4.37 1.87 15.69
N GLY A 104 4.39 2.44 14.48
CA GLY A 104 5.36 2.11 13.42
C GLY A 104 4.88 1.07 12.40
N THR A 105 3.73 0.42 12.66
CA THR A 105 3.05 -0.47 11.72
C THR A 105 2.62 0.30 10.47
N VAL A 106 3.11 -0.12 9.30
CA VAL A 106 2.64 0.33 7.98
C VAL A 106 2.15 -0.89 7.22
N CYS A 107 0.95 -0.83 6.65
CA CYS A 107 0.38 -1.90 5.84
C CYS A 107 -0.10 -1.38 4.49
N SER A 108 0.03 -2.20 3.45
CA SER A 108 -0.41 -1.87 2.09
C SER A 108 -1.08 -3.06 1.41
N GLY A 109 -2.00 -2.78 0.49
CA GLY A 109 -2.70 -3.80 -0.27
C GLY A 109 -3.93 -3.22 -0.96
N THR A 110 -5.06 -3.92 -0.83
CA THR A 110 -6.28 -3.62 -1.59
C THR A 110 -7.54 -3.46 -0.72
N ALA A 111 -8.50 -2.72 -1.25
CA ALA A 111 -9.88 -2.68 -0.81
C ALA A 111 -10.79 -2.87 -2.03
N GLY A 112 -11.88 -3.62 -1.88
CA GLY A 112 -12.75 -3.94 -3.02
C GLY A 112 -13.81 -4.98 -2.67
N LYS A 113 -14.69 -5.30 -3.63
CA LYS A 113 -15.70 -6.34 -3.42
C LYS A 113 -15.14 -7.72 -3.74
N GLU A 114 -15.27 -8.66 -2.80
CA GLU A 114 -14.99 -10.08 -2.96
C GLU A 114 -16.26 -10.86 -2.60
N ALA A 115 -16.74 -11.74 -3.49
CA ALA A 115 -17.96 -12.53 -3.28
C ALA A 115 -19.20 -11.72 -2.82
N GLY A 116 -19.32 -10.46 -3.26
CA GLY A 116 -20.41 -9.54 -2.90
C GLY A 116 -20.21 -8.74 -1.60
N MET A 117 -19.16 -9.04 -0.83
CA MET A 117 -18.80 -8.35 0.42
C MET A 117 -17.66 -7.34 0.19
N GLU A 118 -17.67 -6.21 0.89
CA GLU A 118 -16.56 -5.27 0.88
C GLU A 118 -15.42 -5.81 1.77
N MET A 119 -14.27 -6.08 1.18
CA MET A 119 -13.13 -6.66 1.86
C MET A 119 -11.91 -5.74 1.76
N ILE A 120 -11.08 -5.79 2.79
CA ILE A 120 -9.76 -5.17 2.86
C ILE A 120 -8.71 -6.27 3.05
N ARG A 121 -7.62 -6.18 2.28
CA ARG A 121 -6.49 -7.11 2.24
C ARG A 121 -5.21 -6.30 2.36
N LEU A 122 -4.46 -6.46 3.44
CA LEU A 122 -3.25 -5.71 3.70
C LEU A 122 -2.09 -6.64 4.09
N THR A 123 -0.89 -6.26 3.68
CA THR A 123 0.37 -6.82 4.18
C THR A 123 1.09 -5.75 4.99
N CYS A 124 1.42 -6.03 6.24
CA CYS A 124 2.10 -5.10 7.15
C CYS A 124 3.62 -5.32 7.14
N THR A 125 4.40 -4.24 7.15
CA THR A 125 5.88 -4.24 7.06
C THR A 125 6.56 -4.83 8.31
N ASP A 126 5.85 -4.85 9.44
CA ASP A 126 6.26 -5.47 10.70
C ASP A 126 5.87 -6.96 10.78
N GLY A 127 5.21 -7.50 9.76
CA GLY A 127 4.71 -8.87 9.72
C GLY A 127 3.46 -9.12 10.58
N SER A 128 2.85 -8.08 11.18
CA SER A 128 1.60 -8.23 11.93
C SER A 128 0.46 -8.69 11.03
N LYS A 129 -0.42 -9.53 11.59
CA LYS A 129 -1.66 -9.98 10.96
C LYS A 129 -2.90 -9.30 11.54
N ASP A 130 -2.73 -8.40 12.51
CA ASP A 130 -3.84 -7.80 13.27
C ASP A 130 -4.83 -7.04 12.40
N ARG A 131 -4.33 -6.42 11.33
CA ARG A 131 -5.14 -5.74 10.30
C ARG A 131 -4.84 -6.25 8.88
N ALA A 132 -4.53 -7.55 8.72
CA ALA A 132 -4.25 -8.13 7.40
C ALA A 132 -5.53 -8.40 6.58
N THR A 133 -6.62 -8.80 7.25
CA THR A 133 -7.89 -9.21 6.64
C THR A 133 -9.01 -8.49 7.35
N GLY A 134 -9.70 -7.58 6.67
CA GLY A 134 -10.83 -6.82 7.20
C GLY A 134 -12.09 -7.03 6.37
N MET A 135 -13.24 -7.16 7.02
CA MET A 135 -14.57 -7.09 6.42
C MET A 135 -15.20 -5.75 6.79
N VAL A 136 -15.76 -5.00 5.83
CA VAL A 136 -16.54 -3.81 6.17
C VAL A 136 -17.91 -4.23 6.67
N ASP A 137 -18.22 -3.93 7.93
CA ASP A 137 -19.53 -4.18 8.53
C ASP A 137 -20.54 -3.12 8.06
N SER A 138 -20.10 -1.87 7.92
CA SER A 138 -20.92 -0.76 7.42
C SER A 138 -20.04 0.43 7.02
N VAL A 139 -20.51 1.22 6.07
CA VAL A 139 -19.89 2.49 5.65
C VAL A 139 -20.97 3.56 5.48
N SER A 140 -20.59 4.81 5.73
CA SER A 140 -21.42 6.00 5.62
C SER A 140 -20.55 7.22 5.33
N LYS A 141 -21.15 8.38 5.05
CA LYS A 141 -20.42 9.63 4.77
C LYS A 141 -19.40 10.06 5.85
N GLY A 142 -19.56 9.58 7.10
CA GLY A 142 -18.71 9.98 8.23
C GLY A 142 -18.12 8.84 9.06
N SER A 143 -18.66 7.62 8.95
CA SER A 143 -18.27 6.47 9.78
C SER A 143 -18.09 5.20 8.95
N LEU A 144 -17.05 4.43 9.25
CA LEU A 144 -16.69 3.16 8.66
C LEU A 144 -16.42 2.16 9.80
N GLN A 145 -17.12 1.02 9.80
CA GLN A 145 -16.86 -0.08 10.73
C GLN A 145 -16.25 -1.25 9.98
N ILE A 146 -15.12 -1.75 10.47
CA ILE A 146 -14.42 -2.91 9.91
C ILE A 146 -14.20 -3.93 11.03
N THR A 147 -14.57 -5.18 10.78
CA THR A 147 -14.15 -6.32 11.60
C THR A 147 -12.91 -6.94 10.99
N TRP A 148 -11.78 -6.80 11.68
CA TRP A 148 -10.50 -7.44 11.36
C TRP A 148 -10.48 -8.88 11.88
N SER A 149 -9.96 -9.81 11.09
CA SER A 149 -9.80 -11.22 11.49
C SER A 149 -8.63 -11.47 12.44
N GLY A 150 -7.78 -10.45 12.67
CA GLY A 150 -6.69 -10.49 13.65
C GLY A 150 -7.11 -10.08 15.06
N SER A 151 -6.15 -9.87 15.97
CA SER A 151 -6.45 -9.64 17.40
C SER A 151 -7.22 -8.34 17.71
N VAL A 152 -7.22 -7.39 16.78
CA VAL A 152 -7.93 -6.10 16.90
C VAL A 152 -9.45 -6.27 16.91
N GLY A 153 -9.99 -7.26 16.19
CA GLY A 153 -11.44 -7.41 16.04
C GLY A 153 -12.08 -6.19 15.37
N LYS A 154 -13.15 -5.64 15.97
CA LYS A 154 -13.92 -4.53 15.40
C LYS A 154 -13.26 -3.17 15.65
N GLU A 155 -12.99 -2.43 14.58
CA GLU A 155 -12.45 -1.08 14.60
C GLU A 155 -13.42 -0.11 13.90
N THR A 156 -13.71 1.03 14.55
CA THR A 156 -14.57 2.09 14.00
C THR A 156 -13.73 3.30 13.63
N TYR A 157 -13.83 3.73 12.37
CA TYR A 157 -13.12 4.88 11.82
C TYR A 157 -14.07 6.03 11.52
N THR A 158 -13.59 7.25 11.71
CA THR A 158 -14.24 8.49 11.28
C THR A 158 -13.61 8.98 9.98
N LYS A 159 -14.42 9.43 9.02
CA LYS A 159 -13.91 10.00 7.75
C LYS A 159 -13.20 11.33 8.02
N SER A 160 -11.94 11.43 7.60
CA SER A 160 -11.20 12.69 7.69
C SER A 160 -11.81 13.70 6.72
N LYS A 161 -12.22 14.86 7.25
CA LYS A 161 -12.39 16.08 6.46
C LYS A 161 -11.00 16.70 6.41
N GLY A 162 -10.46 16.91 5.20
CA GLY A 162 -9.04 17.21 4.99
C GLY A 162 -8.45 18.23 5.97
N GLY A 163 -7.35 17.87 6.62
CA GLY A 163 -6.71 18.66 7.69
C GLY A 163 -7.15 18.30 9.12
N GLY A 164 -8.27 17.59 9.30
CA GLY A 164 -8.73 17.13 10.61
C GLY A 164 -8.06 15.84 11.08
N LEU A 165 -7.27 15.93 12.15
CA LEU A 165 -6.80 14.79 12.95
C LEU A 165 -7.95 14.21 13.82
N PRO A 166 -7.91 12.92 14.20
CA PRO A 166 -8.96 12.35 15.04
C PRO A 166 -8.90 12.92 16.46
N THR A 167 -10.05 13.12 17.09
CA THR A 167 -10.12 13.47 18.51
C THR A 167 -9.64 12.31 19.38
N GLY A 168 -8.88 12.58 20.43
CA GLY A 168 -8.31 11.54 21.30
C GLY A 168 -6.96 10.98 20.85
N LEU A 169 -6.25 11.65 19.91
CA LEU A 169 -4.81 11.47 19.79
C LEU A 169 -4.11 11.84 21.11
N PRO A 170 -3.06 11.10 21.53
CA PRO A 170 -2.18 11.51 22.61
C PRO A 170 -1.26 12.67 22.16
N THR A 171 -1.82 13.87 22.00
CA THR A 171 -1.06 15.10 21.68
C THR A 171 -0.32 15.67 22.88
N ALA A 172 -0.63 15.20 24.10
CA ALA A 172 -0.09 15.69 25.36
C ALA A 172 1.44 15.45 25.56
N SER A 173 2.09 14.67 24.69
CA SER A 173 3.50 14.28 24.84
C SER A 173 4.39 14.57 23.62
N LEU A 174 3.93 15.37 22.66
CA LEU A 174 4.68 15.69 21.43
C LEU A 174 5.48 17.02 21.54
N GLY A 175 5.84 17.44 22.75
CA GLY A 175 6.42 18.77 23.02
C GLY A 175 7.20 18.85 24.33
N GLN A 176 8.08 17.88 24.59
CA GLN A 176 9.13 17.88 25.62
C GLN A 176 10.45 17.48 24.95
#